data_AF-A0A836Q1S3-F1
#
_entry.id   AF-A0A836Q1S3-F1
#
_cell.length_a   1.000
_cell.length_b   1.000
_cell.length_c   1.000
_cell.angle_alpha   90.00
_cell.angle_beta   90.00
_cell.angle_gamma   90.00
#
_symmetry.space_group_name_H-M   'P 1'
#
loop_
_entity.id
_entity.type
_entity.pdbx_description
1 polymer ?
#
loop_
_entity_poly.entity_id
_entity_poly.type
_entity_poly.pdbx_seq_one_letter_code
_entity_poly.pdbx_strand_id
1 'polypeptide(L)'
;MTNAKVSNQTFKEFEHEGWEAVAGGYHDHFGSLTRQTIEPMLDSLGTGRKDQGAKLLDIATGPGYVAQAARQRGYEVTAIDFSNEMVERAKVLYPGIDFQEGDAEALAFPDGSFDFLTMNFGLLHLEQPEKALAEAFRVTKPGGKFALTVWSTPAKTFAFRRGLRSGKMVVRRELVRMSLHT
;
A
#
# COMPACT_ATOMS: atom_id res chain seq x y z
N MET A 1 5.73 39.87 -8.25
CA MET A 1 6.27 38.57 -7.80
C MET A 1 5.62 38.25 -6.47
N THR A 2 4.56 37.45 -6.47
CA THR A 2 3.82 37.07 -5.27
C THR A 2 4.64 36.02 -4.52
N ASN A 3 5.19 36.40 -3.36
CA ASN A 3 5.76 35.46 -2.41
C ASN A 3 4.65 34.51 -1.96
N ALA A 4 4.60 33.31 -2.52
CA ALA A 4 3.82 32.23 -1.94
C ALA A 4 4.37 31.96 -0.54
N LYS A 5 3.55 32.19 0.49
CA LYS A 5 3.86 31.78 1.86
C LYS A 5 4.13 30.28 1.82
N VAL A 6 5.34 29.86 2.18
CA VAL A 6 5.60 28.45 2.49
C VAL A 6 4.71 28.11 3.68
N SER A 7 3.78 27.18 3.48
CA SER A 7 2.86 26.70 4.51
C SER A 7 3.65 26.10 5.68
N ASN A 8 3.22 26.35 6.92
CA ASN A 8 3.81 25.78 8.14
C ASN A 8 3.31 24.35 8.42
N GLN A 9 2.60 23.75 7.47
CA GLN A 9 2.00 22.43 7.56
C GLN A 9 3.06 21.33 7.41
N THR A 10 2.90 20.24 8.16
CA THR A 10 3.72 19.04 8.03
C THR A 10 3.48 18.36 6.68
N PHE A 11 4.43 17.54 6.23
CA PHE A 11 4.23 16.81 4.97
C PHE A 11 3.04 15.86 5.07
N LYS A 12 2.83 15.26 6.25
CA LYS A 12 1.71 14.37 6.52
C LYS A 12 0.36 15.04 6.41
N GLU A 13 0.22 16.23 7.00
CA GLU A 13 -1.02 17.02 6.88
C GLU A 13 -1.27 17.44 5.43
N PHE A 14 -0.22 17.82 4.70
CA PHE A 14 -0.32 18.20 3.28
C PHE A 14 -0.82 17.03 2.41
N GLU A 15 -0.22 15.85 2.57
CA GLU A 15 -0.65 14.65 1.85
C GLU A 15 -2.08 14.25 2.26
N HIS A 16 -2.40 14.24 3.55
CA HIS A 16 -3.74 13.88 4.03
C HIS A 16 -4.82 14.76 3.40
N GLU A 17 -4.67 16.10 3.46
CA GLU A 17 -5.61 17.03 2.81
C GLU A 17 -5.72 16.79 1.29
N GLY A 18 -4.60 16.49 0.64
CA GLY A 18 -4.57 16.14 -0.78
C GLY A 18 -5.38 14.90 -1.10
N TRP A 19 -5.24 13.84 -0.29
CA TRP A 19 -5.92 12.57 -0.51
C TRP A 19 -7.42 12.62 -0.20
N GLU A 20 -7.81 13.38 0.83
CA GLU A 20 -9.22 13.69 1.11
C GLU A 20 -9.88 14.38 -0.09
N ALA A 21 -9.20 15.35 -0.71
CA ALA A 21 -9.78 16.13 -1.82
C ALA A 21 -9.89 15.36 -3.14
N VAL A 22 -9.01 14.37 -3.39
CA VAL A 22 -8.92 13.69 -4.70
C VAL A 22 -9.59 12.32 -4.74
N ALA A 23 -10.05 11.78 -3.60
CA ALA A 23 -10.66 10.45 -3.50
C ALA A 23 -11.77 10.21 -4.54
N GLY A 24 -12.63 11.21 -4.77
CA GLY A 24 -13.71 11.14 -5.75
C GLY A 24 -13.24 10.94 -7.19
N GLY A 25 -12.17 11.63 -7.60
CA GLY A 25 -11.64 11.59 -8.98
C GLY A 25 -10.56 10.55 -9.22
N TYR A 26 -9.96 9.99 -8.16
CA TYR A 26 -8.85 9.05 -8.29
C TYR A 26 -9.21 7.79 -9.08
N HIS A 27 -10.42 7.26 -8.87
CA HIS A 27 -10.92 6.08 -9.56
C HIS A 27 -10.87 6.24 -11.09
N ASP A 28 -11.28 7.41 -11.57
CA ASP A 28 -11.48 7.68 -13.00
C ASP A 28 -10.16 8.00 -13.71
N HIS A 29 -9.19 8.59 -13.01
CA HIS A 29 -7.98 9.13 -13.62
C HIS A 29 -6.73 8.26 -13.38
N PHE A 30 -6.61 7.63 -12.22
CA PHE A 30 -5.39 6.90 -11.83
C PHE A 30 -5.62 5.41 -11.56
N GLY A 31 -6.87 5.00 -11.32
CA GLY A 31 -7.17 3.60 -11.02
C GLY A 31 -6.73 2.62 -12.11
N SER A 32 -6.82 2.97 -13.38
CA SER A 32 -6.36 2.11 -14.49
C SER A 32 -4.84 1.90 -14.49
N LEU A 33 -4.08 2.91 -14.05
CA LEU A 33 -2.63 2.86 -13.98
C LEU A 33 -2.17 2.00 -12.80
N THR A 34 -2.68 2.29 -11.59
CA THR A 34 -2.21 1.63 -10.38
C THR A 34 -2.70 0.19 -10.24
N ARG A 35 -3.77 -0.19 -10.95
CA ARG A 35 -4.22 -1.59 -10.99
C ARG A 35 -3.27 -2.53 -11.75
N GLN A 36 -2.44 -2.02 -12.65
CA GLN A 36 -1.54 -2.85 -13.46
C GLN A 36 -0.47 -3.58 -12.64
N THR A 37 -0.17 -3.11 -11.43
CA THR A 37 0.82 -3.70 -10.53
C THR A 37 0.23 -4.70 -9.55
N ILE A 38 -1.10 -4.80 -9.44
CA ILE A 38 -1.78 -5.58 -8.39
C ILE A 38 -1.46 -7.07 -8.54
N GLU A 39 -1.70 -7.64 -9.72
CA GLU A 39 -1.49 -9.08 -9.92
C GLU A 39 0.00 -9.48 -9.71
N PRO A 40 1.00 -8.79 -10.31
CA PRO A 40 2.41 -9.09 -10.02
C PRO A 40 2.79 -8.91 -8.54
N MET A 41 2.22 -7.91 -7.85
CA MET A 41 2.47 -7.69 -6.43
C MET A 41 1.93 -8.85 -5.60
N LEU A 42 0.69 -9.29 -5.84
CA LEU A 42 0.08 -10.42 -5.14
C LEU A 42 0.79 -11.75 -5.48
N ASP A 43 1.24 -11.94 -6.72
CA ASP A 43 2.04 -13.12 -7.11
C ASP A 43 3.37 -13.22 -6.36
N SER A 44 3.95 -12.08 -5.96
CA SER A 44 5.21 -12.05 -5.20
C SER A 44 5.06 -12.59 -3.76
N LEU A 45 3.85 -12.49 -3.18
CA LEU A 45 3.53 -13.05 -1.86
C LEU A 45 3.50 -14.58 -1.91
N GLY A 46 3.15 -15.15 -3.05
CA GLY A 46 3.12 -16.59 -3.31
C GLY A 46 1.82 -17.01 -3.98
N THR A 47 1.85 -18.16 -4.64
CA THR A 47 0.70 -18.72 -5.35
C THR A 47 0.41 -20.11 -4.79
N GLY A 48 -0.62 -20.25 -3.96
CA GLY A 48 -1.02 -21.58 -3.53
C GLY A 48 -2.28 -21.65 -2.69
N ARG A 49 -3.03 -22.75 -2.88
CA ARG A 49 -4.14 -23.19 -2.02
C ARG A 49 -3.82 -23.19 -0.51
N LYS A 50 -2.53 -23.23 -0.16
CA LYS A 50 -2.02 -23.18 1.22
C LYS A 50 -2.23 -21.83 1.92
N ASP A 51 -2.44 -20.75 1.16
CA ASP A 51 -2.55 -19.39 1.69
C ASP A 51 -4.04 -18.92 1.77
N GLN A 52 -5.00 -19.82 1.49
CA GLN A 52 -6.42 -19.54 1.73
C GLN A 52 -6.68 -19.27 3.21
N GLY A 53 -7.40 -18.18 3.50
CA GLY A 53 -7.65 -17.72 4.86
C GLY A 53 -6.44 -17.09 5.56
N ALA A 54 -5.30 -16.93 4.88
CA ALA A 54 -4.19 -16.18 5.44
C ALA A 54 -4.58 -14.71 5.63
N LYS A 55 -4.13 -14.11 6.73
CA LYS A 55 -4.46 -12.73 7.09
C LYS A 55 -3.59 -11.77 6.30
N LEU A 56 -4.21 -10.91 5.51
CA LEU A 56 -3.55 -9.89 4.71
C LEU A 56 -3.94 -8.50 5.20
N LEU A 57 -2.93 -7.65 5.44
CA LEU A 57 -3.12 -6.22 5.69
C LEU A 57 -2.73 -5.42 4.44
N ASP A 58 -3.69 -4.72 3.86
CA ASP A 58 -3.44 -3.76 2.77
C ASP A 58 -3.27 -2.34 3.34
N ILE A 59 -2.06 -1.80 3.27
CA ILE A 59 -1.68 -0.50 3.85
C ILE A 59 -1.72 0.57 2.76
N ALA A 60 -2.31 1.72 3.08
CA ALA A 60 -2.62 2.77 2.10
C ALA A 60 -3.47 2.20 0.95
N THR A 61 -4.60 1.60 1.33
CA THR A 61 -5.48 0.83 0.43
C THR A 61 -6.13 1.69 -0.65
N GLY A 62 -6.18 3.01 -0.45
CA GLY A 62 -6.92 3.94 -1.29
C GLY A 62 -8.36 3.47 -1.48
N PRO A 63 -8.88 3.43 -2.72
CA PRO A 63 -10.23 2.93 -2.99
C PRO A 63 -10.40 1.41 -2.86
N GLY A 64 -9.41 0.66 -2.36
CA GLY A 64 -9.55 -0.76 -2.03
C GLY A 64 -9.26 -1.77 -3.15
N TYR A 65 -8.55 -1.38 -4.22
CA TYR A 65 -8.33 -2.28 -5.37
C TYR A 65 -7.48 -3.51 -5.03
N VAL A 66 -6.40 -3.31 -4.28
CA VAL A 66 -5.52 -4.40 -3.86
C VAL A 66 -6.25 -5.29 -2.87
N ALA A 67 -6.89 -4.70 -1.86
CA ALA A 67 -7.73 -5.41 -0.89
C ALA A 67 -8.79 -6.30 -1.57
N GLN A 68 -9.49 -5.79 -2.58
CA GLN A 68 -10.46 -6.58 -3.33
C GLN A 68 -9.83 -7.73 -4.12
N ALA A 69 -8.72 -7.48 -4.83
CA ALA A 69 -8.03 -8.53 -5.58
C ALA A 69 -7.46 -9.62 -4.64
N ALA A 70 -6.93 -9.23 -3.48
CA ALA A 70 -6.50 -10.15 -2.44
C ALA A 70 -7.68 -11.00 -1.92
N ARG A 71 -8.82 -10.38 -1.59
CA ARG A 71 -10.02 -11.12 -1.17
C ARG A 71 -10.46 -12.15 -2.22
N GLN A 72 -10.42 -11.80 -3.51
CA GLN A 72 -10.74 -12.72 -4.60
C GLN A 72 -9.78 -13.91 -4.70
N ARG A 73 -8.53 -13.75 -4.24
CA ARG A 73 -7.55 -14.83 -4.11
C ARG A 73 -7.72 -15.68 -2.84
N GLY A 74 -8.67 -15.32 -1.96
CA GLY A 74 -9.02 -16.07 -0.76
C GLY A 74 -8.30 -15.65 0.52
N TYR A 75 -7.68 -14.46 0.55
CA TYR A 75 -7.13 -13.89 1.77
C TYR A 75 -8.23 -13.36 2.71
N GLU A 76 -7.99 -13.40 4.03
CA GLU A 76 -8.77 -12.66 5.03
C GLU A 76 -8.17 -11.24 5.10
N VAL A 77 -8.87 -10.26 4.53
CA VAL A 77 -8.32 -8.93 4.28
C VAL A 77 -8.82 -7.91 5.29
N THR A 78 -7.88 -7.27 5.98
CA THR A 78 -8.05 -5.96 6.62
C THR A 78 -7.31 -4.93 5.78
N ALA A 79 -7.87 -3.75 5.61
CA ALA A 79 -7.31 -2.71 4.76
C ALA A 79 -7.40 -1.35 5.46
N ILE A 80 -6.31 -0.59 5.40
CA ILE A 80 -6.26 0.73 6.04
C ILE A 80 -5.84 1.82 5.08
N ASP A 81 -6.38 3.00 5.30
CA ASP A 81 -5.91 4.23 4.68
C ASP A 81 -6.02 5.37 5.70
N PHE A 82 -5.08 6.32 5.67
CA PHE A 82 -5.14 7.48 6.57
C PHE A 82 -6.20 8.50 6.12
N SER A 83 -6.67 8.43 4.88
CA SER A 83 -7.77 9.25 4.36
C SER A 83 -9.09 8.54 4.61
N ASN A 84 -9.96 9.16 5.40
CA ASN A 84 -11.32 8.68 5.62
C ASN A 84 -12.14 8.68 4.32
N GLU A 85 -11.96 9.66 3.44
CA GLU A 85 -12.65 9.69 2.13
C GLU A 85 -12.28 8.49 1.25
N MET A 86 -11.01 8.07 1.26
CA MET A 86 -10.58 6.84 0.58
C MET A 86 -11.24 5.59 1.18
N VAL A 87 -11.27 5.49 2.51
CA VAL A 87 -11.90 4.39 3.23
C VAL A 87 -13.39 4.29 2.92
N GLU A 88 -14.12 5.39 3.00
CA GLU A 88 -15.56 5.42 2.70
C GLU A 88 -15.83 5.05 1.24
N ARG A 89 -15.00 5.52 0.31
CA ARG A 89 -15.08 5.11 -1.09
C ARG A 89 -14.85 3.61 -1.27
N ALA A 90 -13.85 3.05 -0.59
CA ALA A 90 -13.53 1.63 -0.65
C ALA A 90 -14.67 0.76 -0.10
N LYS A 91 -15.29 1.15 1.02
CA LYS A 91 -16.46 0.48 1.59
C LYS A 91 -17.65 0.44 0.62
N VAL A 92 -17.89 1.53 -0.10
CA VAL A 92 -18.96 1.60 -1.12
C VAL A 92 -18.65 0.69 -2.31
N LEU A 93 -17.41 0.68 -2.80
CA LEU A 93 -17.02 -0.11 -3.97
C LEU A 93 -16.95 -1.62 -3.66
N TYR A 94 -16.48 -1.99 -2.46
CA TYR A 94 -16.14 -3.36 -2.11
C TYR A 94 -16.71 -3.76 -0.74
N PRO A 95 -18.04 -3.88 -0.60
CA PRO A 95 -18.65 -4.26 0.67
C PRO A 95 -18.18 -5.64 1.15
N GLY A 96 -17.98 -5.77 2.46
CA GLY A 96 -17.57 -7.02 3.11
C GLY A 96 -16.05 -7.23 3.20
N ILE A 97 -15.25 -6.19 3.00
CA ILE A 97 -13.85 -6.11 3.45
C ILE A 97 -13.81 -5.20 4.68
N ASP A 98 -12.92 -5.51 5.62
CA ASP A 98 -12.69 -4.71 6.82
C ASP A 98 -11.79 -3.50 6.49
N PHE A 99 -12.40 -2.40 6.05
CA PHE A 99 -11.73 -1.13 5.78
C PHE A 99 -11.77 -0.21 7.01
N GLN A 100 -10.61 0.29 7.43
CA GLN A 100 -10.46 1.14 8.61
C GLN A 100 -9.62 2.38 8.29
N GLU A 101 -9.92 3.50 8.92
CA GLU A 101 -9.00 4.64 8.93
C GLU A 101 -7.78 4.28 9.78
N GLY A 102 -6.56 4.52 9.27
CA GLY A 102 -5.35 4.12 9.97
C GLY A 102 -4.06 4.70 9.39
N ASP A 103 -3.14 5.03 10.30
CA ASP A 103 -1.83 5.58 9.97
C ASP A 103 -0.79 4.47 9.75
N ALA A 104 -0.22 4.41 8.54
CA ALA A 104 0.84 3.46 8.21
C ALA A 104 2.08 3.59 9.11
N GLU A 105 2.32 4.77 9.67
CA GLU A 105 3.45 5.07 10.56
C GLU A 105 3.16 4.74 12.04
N ALA A 106 1.94 4.31 12.36
CA ALA A 106 1.50 3.95 13.71
C ALA A 106 0.35 2.93 13.65
N LEU A 107 0.67 1.72 13.22
CA LEU A 107 -0.32 0.67 12.98
C LEU A 107 -0.96 0.21 14.30
N ALA A 108 -2.28 0.36 14.42
CA ALA A 108 -3.06 -0.04 15.60
C ALA A 108 -3.30 -1.57 15.69
N PHE A 109 -2.30 -2.37 15.32
CA PHE A 109 -2.36 -3.83 15.34
C PHE A 109 -1.27 -4.43 16.24
N PRO A 110 -1.52 -5.57 16.90
CA PRO A 110 -0.48 -6.28 17.66
C PRO A 110 0.66 -6.81 16.79
N ASP A 111 1.80 -7.06 17.41
CA ASP A 111 2.97 -7.68 16.77
C ASP A 111 2.60 -9.05 16.17
N GLY A 112 3.11 -9.34 14.96
CA GLY A 112 2.89 -10.63 14.31
C GLY A 112 1.42 -11.01 14.06
N SER A 113 0.57 -10.03 13.75
CA SER A 113 -0.86 -10.26 13.50
C SER A 113 -1.17 -10.78 12.09
N PHE A 114 -0.33 -10.43 11.10
CA PHE A 114 -0.61 -10.69 9.68
C PHE A 114 0.40 -11.63 9.02
N ASP A 115 -0.09 -12.48 8.12
CA ASP A 115 0.74 -13.38 7.32
C ASP A 115 1.35 -12.63 6.13
N PHE A 116 0.59 -11.73 5.52
CA PHE A 116 0.98 -10.96 4.35
C PHE A 116 0.61 -9.49 4.47
N LEU A 117 1.44 -8.62 3.92
CA LEU A 117 1.17 -7.19 3.79
C LEU A 117 1.28 -6.75 2.34
N THR A 118 0.48 -5.76 1.95
CA THR A 118 0.60 -5.05 0.67
C THR A 118 0.63 -3.54 0.87
N MET A 119 1.33 -2.83 -0.02
CA MET A 119 1.28 -1.37 -0.10
C MET A 119 1.54 -0.94 -1.54
N ASN A 120 0.50 -0.57 -2.27
CA ASN A 120 0.62 -0.20 -3.68
C ASN A 120 0.78 1.32 -3.81
N PHE A 121 1.99 1.78 -4.15
CA PHE A 121 2.37 3.19 -4.31
C PHE A 121 2.24 4.07 -3.06
N GLY A 122 1.80 3.55 -1.91
CA GLY A 122 1.63 4.33 -0.68
C GLY A 122 2.92 4.87 -0.05
N LEU A 123 4.05 4.16 -0.16
CA LEU A 123 5.32 4.53 0.50
C LEU A 123 5.83 5.93 0.11
N LEU A 124 5.44 6.42 -1.06
CA LEU A 124 5.86 7.70 -1.63
C LEU A 124 5.15 8.90 -1.00
N HIS A 125 4.07 8.64 -0.25
CA HIS A 125 3.16 9.61 0.35
C HIS A 125 3.31 9.69 1.87
N LEU A 126 4.32 9.01 2.43
CA LEU A 126 4.56 8.97 3.87
C LEU A 126 5.64 9.98 4.27
N GLU A 127 5.42 10.67 5.38
CA GLU A 127 6.40 11.60 5.95
C GLU A 127 7.61 10.85 6.51
N GLN A 128 7.35 9.71 7.16
CA GLN A 128 8.36 8.85 7.78
C GLN A 128 8.27 7.43 7.23
N PRO A 129 8.70 7.19 5.97
CA PRO A 129 8.60 5.86 5.34
C PRO A 129 9.36 4.78 6.12
N GLU A 130 10.47 5.11 6.77
CA GLU A 130 11.21 4.16 7.63
C GLU A 130 10.39 3.70 8.84
N LYS A 131 9.58 4.59 9.42
CA LYS A 131 8.70 4.27 10.55
C LYS A 131 7.56 3.35 10.09
N ALA A 132 6.98 3.62 8.92
CA ALA A 132 5.98 2.74 8.33
C ALA A 132 6.53 1.36 7.96
N LEU A 133 7.77 1.28 7.46
CA LEU A 133 8.44 -0.01 7.23
C LEU A 133 8.71 -0.76 8.53
N ALA A 134 9.07 -0.05 9.61
CA ALA A 134 9.26 -0.65 10.93
C ALA A 134 7.94 -1.20 11.50
N GLU A 135 6.84 -0.44 11.39
CA GLU A 135 5.51 -0.88 11.80
C GLU A 135 5.02 -2.07 10.96
N ALA A 136 5.18 -2.02 9.63
CA ALA A 136 4.86 -3.13 8.75
C ALA A 136 5.64 -4.40 9.16
N PHE A 137 6.93 -4.28 9.47
CA PHE A 137 7.73 -5.40 9.95
C PHE A 137 7.24 -5.93 11.31
N ARG A 138 6.88 -5.03 12.23
CA ARG A 138 6.38 -5.38 13.57
C ARG A 138 5.11 -6.22 13.51
N VAL A 139 4.15 -5.82 12.68
CA VAL A 139 2.84 -6.51 12.57
C VAL A 139 2.90 -7.76 11.68
N THR A 140 3.99 -7.97 10.92
CA THR A 140 4.18 -9.16 10.09
C THR A 140 4.65 -10.35 10.94
N LYS A 141 4.00 -11.50 10.80
CA LYS A 141 4.41 -12.75 11.44
C LYS A 141 5.83 -13.17 11.02
N PRO A 142 6.56 -13.91 11.87
CA PRO A 142 7.78 -14.59 11.43
C PRO A 142 7.52 -15.46 10.18
N GLY A 143 8.28 -15.23 9.10
CA GLY A 143 8.09 -15.92 7.82
C GLY A 143 7.03 -15.32 6.90
N GLY A 144 6.28 -14.33 7.36
CA GLY A 144 5.36 -13.54 6.54
C GLY A 144 6.10 -12.67 5.51
N LYS A 145 5.34 -12.10 4.57
CA LYS A 145 5.91 -11.29 3.48
C LYS A 145 5.19 -9.97 3.33
N PHE A 146 5.96 -8.96 2.94
CA PHE A 146 5.46 -7.64 2.58
C PHE A 146 5.83 -7.33 1.14
N ALA A 147 4.82 -7.05 0.30
CA ALA A 147 5.00 -6.62 -1.08
C ALA A 147 4.57 -5.16 -1.23
N LEU A 148 5.38 -4.36 -1.92
CA LEU A 148 5.09 -2.95 -2.15
C LEU A 148 5.57 -2.49 -3.53
N THR A 149 4.97 -1.41 -4.02
CA THR A 149 5.31 -0.80 -5.31
C THR A 149 5.68 0.67 -5.13
N VAL A 150 6.57 1.16 -6.00
CA VAL A 150 7.02 2.56 -6.02
C VAL A 150 7.30 3.00 -7.46
N TRP A 151 7.23 4.30 -7.75
CA TRP A 151 7.57 4.90 -9.05
C TRP A 151 9.09 5.01 -9.26
N SER A 152 9.81 3.91 -9.12
CA SER A 152 11.27 3.92 -9.19
C SER A 152 11.84 2.56 -9.55
N THR A 153 13.04 2.57 -10.14
CA THR A 153 13.84 1.36 -10.33
C THR A 153 14.39 0.87 -8.98
N PRO A 154 14.50 -0.45 -8.75
CA PRO A 154 15.08 -1.02 -7.53
C PRO A 154 16.41 -0.38 -7.07
N ALA A 155 17.27 0.02 -8.01
CA ALA A 155 18.56 0.63 -7.74
C ALA A 155 18.52 2.03 -7.10
N LYS A 156 17.38 2.73 -7.16
CA LYS A 156 17.21 4.11 -6.69
C LYS A 156 16.32 4.25 -5.47
N THR A 157 15.71 3.17 -4.99
CA THR A 157 14.77 3.21 -3.87
C THR A 157 15.47 2.92 -2.54
N PHE A 158 15.34 3.82 -1.58
CA PHE A 158 16.01 3.78 -0.27
C PHE A 158 15.71 2.50 0.55
N ALA A 159 14.49 1.96 0.46
CA ALA A 159 14.08 0.69 1.08
C ALA A 159 14.98 -0.51 0.69
N PHE A 160 15.59 -0.48 -0.49
CA PHE A 160 16.50 -1.54 -0.95
C PHE A 160 17.85 -1.53 -0.22
N ARG A 161 18.32 -0.38 0.27
CA ARG A 161 19.66 -0.26 0.88
C ARG A 161 19.73 -0.91 2.26
N ARG A 162 18.61 -1.05 2.98
CA ARG A 162 18.53 -1.69 4.31
C ARG A 162 17.86 -3.07 4.32
N GLY A 163 16.81 -3.31 3.53
CA GLY A 163 16.03 -4.57 3.58
C GLY A 163 16.78 -5.82 3.11
N LEU A 164 17.74 -5.68 2.19
CA LEU A 164 18.50 -6.80 1.59
C LEU A 164 19.39 -7.58 2.58
N ARG A 165 19.67 -7.06 3.79
CA ARG A 165 20.50 -7.77 4.78
C ARG A 165 19.75 -8.81 5.61
N SER A 166 18.42 -8.81 5.60
CA SER A 166 17.61 -9.65 6.50
C SER A 166 16.96 -10.88 5.85
N GLY A 167 17.06 -11.04 4.53
CA GLY A 167 16.46 -12.18 3.80
C GLY A 167 14.92 -12.21 3.78
N LYS A 168 14.25 -11.21 4.35
CA LYS A 168 12.78 -11.14 4.50
C LYS A 168 12.03 -10.43 3.35
N MET A 169 12.77 -9.93 2.36
CA MET A 169 12.20 -9.18 1.23
C MET A 169 12.54 -9.88 -0.09
N VAL A 170 11.52 -10.42 -0.77
CA VAL A 170 11.68 -11.03 -2.10
C VAL A 170 11.49 -9.94 -3.15
N VAL A 171 12.59 -9.56 -3.80
CA VAL A 171 12.57 -8.61 -4.93
C VAL A 171 12.55 -9.42 -6.22
N ARG A 172 11.47 -9.32 -7.00
CA ARG A 172 11.46 -9.79 -8.39
C ARG A 172 11.84 -8.63 -9.33
N ARG A 173 12.69 -8.93 -10.31
CA ARG A 173 13.37 -7.93 -11.17
C ARG A 173 12.62 -7.63 -12.48
N GLU A 174 11.35 -8.00 -12.58
CA GLU A 174 10.50 -7.83 -13.77
C GLU A 174 9.25 -7.03 -13.36
N LEU A 175 8.61 -6.14 -14.11
CA LEU A 175 8.90 -5.26 -15.24
C LEU A 175 7.59 -4.43 -15.35
N VAL A 176 7.63 -3.12 -15.63
CA VAL A 176 6.55 -2.47 -16.40
C VAL A 176 7.20 -1.73 -17.55
N ARG A 177 7.15 -2.33 -18.73
CA ARG A 177 7.41 -1.64 -19.99
C ARG A 177 6.12 -0.89 -20.32
N MET A 178 6.07 0.40 -19.98
CA MET A 178 4.98 1.28 -20.38
C MET A 178 4.95 1.32 -21.92
N SER A 179 3.91 0.76 -22.54
CA SER A 179 3.59 1.03 -23.94
C SER A 179 2.42 1.99 -23.97
N LEU A 180 2.73 3.27 -24.18
CA LEU A 180 1.73 4.28 -24.55
C LEU A 180 1.26 3.91 -25.97
N HIS A 181 0.04 3.40 -26.09
CA HIS A 181 -0.65 3.43 -27.38
C HIS A 181 -1.33 4.80 -27.47
N THR A 182 -1.08 5.44 -28.61
CA THR A 182 -1.57 6.77 -29.00
C THR A 182 -3.07 6.75 -29.24
#